data_AF-A0A7X8VQ16-F1
#
_entry.id   AF-A0A7X8VQ16-F1
#
_cell.length_a   1.000
_cell.length_b   1.000
_cell.length_c   1.000
_cell.angle_alpha   90.00
_cell.angle_beta   90.00
_cell.angle_gamma   90.00
#
_symmetry.space_group_name_H-M   'P 1'
#
loop_
_entity.id
_entity.type
_entity.pdbx_description
1 polymer ?
#
loop_
_entity_poly.entity_id
_entity_poly.type
_entity_poly.pdbx_seq_one_letter_code
_entity_poly.pdbx_strand_id
1 'polypeptide(L)'
;DWSNAAFFLVAGALNGPLSCSGLQSDSKQGDKRIIQELKRFGSKVSENEGAVLVEPGTLAGSDVDMSEIPDLLPILAVLACFARGSSHFYNAARLRIKESDRLNAVKNMIVALGGKAEEKQDSLTVHGQHELRGGVVDGCRDHRIVMAAAIAATRCRQNVQIINAEAVRKSYPDFFQVYSSIGGIVKNGV
;
A
#
# COMPACT_ATOMS: atom_id res chain seq x y z
N ASP A 1 -3.95 -5.65 -13.95
CA ASP A 1 -3.18 -4.44 -13.60
C ASP A 1 -2.41 -4.72 -12.32
N TRP A 2 -1.08 -4.74 -12.39
CA TRP A 2 -0.20 -5.02 -11.24
C TRP A 2 -0.18 -3.89 -10.20
N SER A 3 -0.34 -2.63 -10.62
CA SER A 3 -0.42 -1.48 -9.72
C SER A 3 -1.62 -1.59 -8.79
N ASN A 4 -2.80 -1.90 -9.36
CA ASN A 4 -4.03 -2.08 -8.58
C ASN A 4 -4.01 -3.38 -7.74
N ALA A 5 -3.46 -4.47 -8.28
CA ALA A 5 -3.37 -5.73 -7.55
C ALA A 5 -2.46 -5.63 -6.31
N ALA A 6 -1.42 -4.80 -6.36
CA ALA A 6 -0.47 -4.62 -5.25
C ALA A 6 -1.15 -4.28 -3.91
N PHE A 7 -2.26 -3.55 -3.93
CA PHE A 7 -3.04 -3.20 -2.73
C PHE A 7 -3.60 -4.44 -2.04
N PHE A 8 -4.17 -5.37 -2.81
CA PHE A 8 -4.71 -6.62 -2.28
C PHE A 8 -3.60 -7.61 -1.93
N LEU A 9 -2.54 -7.69 -2.73
CA LEU A 9 -1.38 -8.53 -2.40
C LEU A 9 -0.75 -8.13 -1.05
N VAL A 10 -0.64 -6.83 -0.77
CA VAL A 10 -0.19 -6.33 0.54
C VAL A 10 -1.24 -6.58 1.64
N ALA A 11 -2.54 -6.49 1.34
CA ALA A 11 -3.57 -6.91 2.29
C ALA A 11 -3.39 -8.38 2.71
N GLY A 12 -3.01 -9.26 1.77
CA GLY A 12 -2.67 -10.66 2.04
C GLY A 12 -1.44 -10.81 2.95
N ALA A 13 -0.40 -10.02 2.69
CA ALA A 13 0.80 -10.00 3.53
C ALA A 13 0.53 -9.56 4.98
N LEU A 14 -0.46 -8.69 5.20
CA LEU A 14 -0.74 -8.08 6.50
C LEU A 14 -1.81 -8.81 7.32
N ASN A 15 -2.83 -9.38 6.66
CA ASN A 15 -4.05 -9.84 7.33
C ASN A 15 -4.28 -11.35 7.26
N GLY A 16 -3.69 -12.05 6.30
CA GLY A 16 -3.91 -13.47 6.09
C GLY A 16 -3.88 -13.86 4.62
N PRO A 17 -3.83 -15.15 4.29
CA PRO A 17 -3.71 -15.63 2.91
C PRO A 17 -4.74 -14.97 1.95
N LEU A 18 -4.25 -14.33 0.90
CA LEU A 18 -5.08 -13.77 -0.16
C LEU A 18 -4.52 -14.10 -1.54
N SER A 19 -5.39 -14.58 -2.43
CA SER A 19 -5.05 -14.89 -3.82
C SER A 19 -5.65 -13.86 -4.76
N CYS A 20 -4.82 -13.29 -5.63
CA CYS A 20 -5.24 -12.43 -6.73
C CYS A 20 -5.04 -13.18 -8.06
N SER A 21 -6.14 -13.49 -8.74
CA SER A 21 -6.14 -14.14 -10.06
C SER A 21 -6.16 -13.13 -11.21
N GLY A 22 -5.95 -13.61 -12.44
CA GLY A 22 -5.96 -12.77 -13.66
C GLY A 22 -4.68 -11.94 -13.84
N LEU A 23 -3.60 -12.32 -13.15
CA LEU A 23 -2.30 -11.68 -13.25
C LEU A 23 -1.39 -12.44 -14.22
N GLN A 24 -1.11 -11.83 -15.36
CA GLN A 24 -0.24 -12.43 -16.38
C GLN A 24 1.22 -12.45 -15.91
N SER A 25 1.79 -13.65 -15.82
CA SER A 25 3.16 -13.86 -15.38
C SER A 25 4.20 -13.37 -16.40
N ASP A 26 3.85 -13.17 -17.67
CA ASP A 26 4.70 -12.61 -18.71
C ASP A 26 4.50 -11.09 -18.93
N SER A 27 3.75 -10.43 -18.04
CA SER A 27 3.49 -9.00 -18.12
C SER A 27 4.77 -8.17 -18.06
N LYS A 28 4.85 -7.16 -18.93
CA LYS A 28 5.94 -6.17 -18.98
C LYS A 28 5.74 -4.97 -18.04
N GLN A 29 4.66 -4.95 -17.26
CA GLN A 29 4.37 -3.85 -16.33
C GLN A 29 5.42 -3.85 -15.21
N GLY A 30 6.10 -2.72 -15.00
CA GLY A 30 7.15 -2.59 -13.97
C GLY A 30 6.67 -2.96 -12.57
N ASP A 31 5.42 -2.63 -12.24
CA ASP A 31 4.81 -2.88 -10.93
C ASP A 31 4.64 -4.37 -10.59
N LYS A 32 4.87 -5.28 -11.53
CA LYS A 32 5.04 -6.72 -11.24
C LYS A 32 6.13 -6.98 -10.19
N ARG A 33 7.10 -6.06 -10.04
CA ARG A 33 8.12 -6.13 -8.97
C ARG A 33 7.51 -6.22 -7.56
N ILE A 34 6.23 -5.90 -7.35
CA ILE A 34 5.56 -6.13 -6.06
C ILE A 34 5.79 -7.55 -5.51
N ILE A 35 5.87 -8.57 -6.36
CA ILE A 35 6.17 -9.95 -5.95
C ILE A 35 7.55 -10.04 -5.27
N GLN A 36 8.55 -9.40 -5.87
CA GLN A 36 9.93 -9.39 -5.37
C GLN A 36 10.03 -8.57 -4.09
N GLU A 37 9.35 -7.41 -4.03
CA GLU A 37 9.35 -6.57 -2.84
C GLU A 37 8.64 -7.26 -1.66
N LEU A 38 7.49 -7.89 -1.87
CA LEU A 38 6.81 -8.68 -0.83
C LEU A 38 7.71 -9.79 -0.27
N LYS A 39 8.39 -10.55 -1.15
CA LYS A 39 9.36 -11.56 -0.74
C LYS A 39 10.53 -10.95 0.04
N ARG A 40 11.05 -9.80 -0.41
CA ARG A 40 12.15 -9.07 0.24
C ARG A 40 11.78 -8.59 1.65
N PHE A 41 10.56 -8.08 1.81
CA PHE A 41 10.02 -7.71 3.11
C PHE A 41 9.76 -8.93 4.01
N GLY A 42 9.68 -10.14 3.46
CA GLY A 42 9.55 -11.39 4.23
C GLY A 42 8.17 -12.06 4.16
N SER A 43 7.27 -11.59 3.28
CA SER A 43 6.01 -12.27 2.98
C SER A 43 6.25 -13.57 2.20
N LYS A 44 5.36 -14.53 2.37
CA LYS A 44 5.36 -15.76 1.55
C LYS A 44 4.55 -15.48 0.30
N VAL A 45 5.14 -15.71 -0.87
CA VAL A 45 4.48 -15.44 -2.15
C VAL A 45 4.68 -16.63 -3.08
N SER A 46 3.56 -17.19 -3.57
CA SER A 46 3.54 -18.26 -4.56
C SER A 46 2.72 -17.85 -5.78
N GLU A 47 3.21 -18.17 -6.96
CA GLU A 47 2.57 -17.91 -8.24
C GLU A 47 2.08 -19.24 -8.81
N ASN A 48 0.80 -19.32 -9.21
CA ASN A 48 0.24 -20.52 -9.83
C ASN A 48 -0.79 -20.11 -10.90
N GLU A 49 -0.63 -20.58 -12.14
CA GLU A 49 -1.63 -20.48 -13.22
C GLU A 49 -2.31 -19.09 -13.35
N GLY A 50 -1.51 -18.02 -13.31
CA GLY A 50 -2.04 -16.64 -13.45
C GLY A 50 -2.70 -16.09 -12.17
N ALA A 51 -2.47 -16.74 -11.03
CA ALA A 51 -2.80 -16.24 -9.71
C ALA A 51 -1.55 -16.07 -8.85
N VAL A 52 -1.58 -15.06 -7.98
CA VAL A 52 -0.55 -14.80 -6.98
C VAL A 52 -1.20 -14.92 -5.60
N LEU A 53 -0.75 -15.92 -4.83
CA LEU A 53 -1.11 -16.09 -3.43
C LEU A 53 -0.03 -15.43 -2.57
N VAL A 54 -0.46 -14.57 -1.65
CA VAL A 54 0.39 -13.94 -0.65
C VAL A 54 -0.11 -14.32 0.73
N GLU A 55 0.82 -14.73 1.60
CA GLU A 55 0.55 -15.04 2.99
C GLU A 55 1.48 -14.24 3.91
N PRO A 56 1.06 -14.00 5.18
CA PRO A 56 1.90 -13.35 6.17
C PRO A 56 3.22 -14.07 6.41
N GLY A 57 4.24 -13.27 6.74
CA GLY A 57 5.55 -13.75 7.18
C GLY A 57 6.13 -12.82 8.26
N THR A 58 7.42 -12.97 8.55
CA THR A 58 8.09 -12.05 9.50
C THR A 58 8.63 -10.87 8.72
N LEU A 59 7.91 -9.74 8.79
CA LEU A 59 8.27 -8.55 8.04
C LEU A 59 9.53 -7.89 8.60
N ALA A 60 10.49 -7.57 7.73
CA ALA A 60 11.70 -6.81 8.04
C ALA A 60 11.84 -5.62 7.11
N GLY A 61 12.34 -4.51 7.64
CA GLY A 61 12.53 -3.28 6.87
C GLY A 61 13.52 -3.48 5.73
N SER A 62 13.31 -2.74 4.64
CA SER A 62 14.09 -2.88 3.42
C SER A 62 14.31 -1.54 2.73
N ASP A 63 15.40 -1.45 1.97
CA ASP A 63 15.64 -0.38 1.02
C ASP A 63 15.01 -0.75 -0.33
N VAL A 64 14.28 0.19 -0.94
CA VAL A 64 13.52 -0.01 -2.17
C VAL A 64 13.77 1.15 -3.14
N ASP A 65 14.23 0.81 -4.34
CA ASP A 65 14.40 1.76 -5.44
C ASP A 65 13.05 2.04 -6.10
N MET A 66 12.63 3.31 -6.09
CA MET A 66 11.34 3.73 -6.60
C MET A 66 11.36 4.25 -8.04
N SER A 67 12.52 4.27 -8.70
CA SER A 67 12.70 4.81 -10.06
C SER A 67 11.74 4.18 -11.08
N GLU A 68 11.62 2.85 -11.04
CA GLU A 68 10.85 2.06 -12.02
C GLU A 68 9.45 1.66 -11.54
N ILE A 69 9.14 1.85 -10.26
CA ILE A 69 7.88 1.39 -9.62
C ILE A 69 7.24 2.46 -8.72
N PRO A 70 7.21 3.75 -9.13
CA PRO A 70 6.77 4.84 -8.25
C PRO A 70 5.32 4.70 -7.78
N ASP A 71 4.51 3.95 -8.52
CA ASP A 71 3.11 3.73 -8.21
C ASP A 71 2.89 2.70 -7.07
N LEU A 72 3.94 1.93 -6.69
CA LEU A 72 3.92 0.99 -5.56
C LEU A 72 4.24 1.65 -4.20
N LEU A 73 4.81 2.86 -4.18
CA LEU A 73 5.25 3.49 -2.93
C LEU A 73 4.15 3.56 -1.88
N PRO A 74 2.91 4.03 -2.18
CA PRO A 74 1.89 4.21 -1.15
C PRO A 74 1.58 2.91 -0.40
N ILE A 75 1.51 1.79 -1.11
CA ILE A 75 1.17 0.51 -0.50
C ILE A 75 2.38 -0.17 0.16
N LEU A 76 3.58 -0.07 -0.43
CA LEU A 76 4.80 -0.58 0.21
C LEU A 76 5.13 0.19 1.50
N ALA A 77 4.82 1.49 1.54
CA ALA A 77 4.94 2.29 2.75
C ALA A 77 3.98 1.81 3.86
N VAL A 78 2.76 1.39 3.52
CA VAL A 78 1.83 0.75 4.47
C VAL A 78 2.39 -0.59 4.97
N LEU A 79 2.95 -1.43 4.09
CA LEU A 79 3.62 -2.67 4.49
C LEU A 79 4.78 -2.39 5.46
N ALA A 80 5.60 -1.38 5.15
CA ALA A 80 6.75 -0.97 5.96
C ALA A 80 6.36 -0.48 7.37
N CYS A 81 5.16 0.09 7.55
CA CYS A 81 4.65 0.44 8.88
C CYS A 81 4.54 -0.78 9.82
N PHE A 82 4.51 -2.01 9.30
CA PHE A 82 4.39 -3.25 10.09
C PHE A 82 5.64 -4.13 10.03
N ALA A 83 6.72 -3.63 9.43
CA ALA A 83 8.00 -4.33 9.35
C ALA A 83 8.85 -4.11 10.61
N ARG A 84 9.77 -5.01 10.92
CA ARG A 84 10.79 -4.78 11.97
C ARG A 84 11.85 -3.82 11.45
N GLY A 85 12.13 -2.75 12.19
CA GLY A 85 13.13 -1.75 11.80
C GLY A 85 12.58 -0.67 10.88
N SER A 86 13.45 -0.01 10.11
CA SER A 86 13.04 1.06 9.19
C SER A 86 13.19 0.60 7.74
N SER A 87 12.35 1.12 6.86
CA SER A 87 12.44 0.92 5.41
C SER A 87 12.72 2.25 4.72
N HIS A 88 13.56 2.23 3.69
CA HIS A 88 13.94 3.42 2.95
C HIS A 88 13.55 3.31 1.47
N PHE A 89 12.69 4.23 1.03
CA PHE A 89 12.26 4.35 -0.35
C PHE A 89 13.05 5.48 -1.00
N TYR A 90 13.91 5.19 -1.96
CA TYR A 90 14.83 6.16 -2.59
C TYR A 90 14.58 6.29 -4.10
N ASN A 91 15.25 7.26 -4.76
CA ASN A 91 14.99 7.63 -6.16
C ASN A 91 13.52 7.98 -6.43
N ALA A 92 12.87 8.61 -5.46
CA ALA A 92 11.43 8.81 -5.41
C ALA A 92 10.98 10.21 -5.88
N ALA A 93 11.87 11.03 -6.42
CA ALA A 93 11.57 12.42 -6.79
C ALA A 93 10.35 12.56 -7.74
N ARG A 94 10.15 11.60 -8.66
CA ARG A 94 9.02 11.60 -9.61
C ARG A 94 7.66 11.56 -8.91
N LEU A 95 7.59 11.04 -7.68
CA LEU A 95 6.34 10.97 -6.92
C LEU A 95 5.80 12.34 -6.50
N ARG A 96 6.65 13.38 -6.44
CA ARG A 96 6.22 14.74 -6.07
C ARG A 96 5.34 15.41 -7.13
N ILE A 97 5.45 14.98 -8.38
CA ILE A 97 4.72 15.55 -9.53
C ILE A 97 3.64 14.61 -10.08
N LYS A 98 3.20 13.64 -9.27
CA LYS A 98 2.07 12.76 -9.62
C LYS A 98 0.75 13.51 -9.37
N GLU A 99 -0.34 12.79 -9.15
CA GLU A 99 -1.68 13.37 -8.93
C GLU A 99 -1.72 14.27 -7.69
N SER A 100 -0.84 13.97 -6.74
CA SER A 100 -0.50 14.75 -5.56
C SER A 100 1.04 14.74 -5.40
N ASP A 101 1.57 15.54 -4.47
CA ASP A 101 2.89 15.24 -3.92
C ASP A 101 2.78 13.96 -3.08
N ARG A 102 2.99 12.80 -3.72
CA ARG A 102 2.75 11.50 -3.10
C ARG A 102 3.71 11.20 -1.97
N LEU A 103 4.93 11.75 -1.97
CA LEU A 103 5.84 11.59 -0.85
C LEU A 103 5.26 12.26 0.39
N ASN A 104 4.80 13.50 0.24
CA ASN A 104 4.17 14.24 1.32
C ASN A 104 2.85 13.59 1.75
N ALA A 105 2.01 13.18 0.80
CA ALA A 105 0.72 12.55 1.09
C ALA A 105 0.87 11.22 1.84
N VAL A 106 1.80 10.35 1.44
CA VAL A 106 2.07 9.08 2.15
C VAL A 106 2.61 9.34 3.55
N LYS A 107 3.56 10.28 3.72
CA LYS A 107 4.06 10.65 5.05
C LYS A 107 2.93 11.18 5.94
N ASN A 108 2.08 12.07 5.42
CA ASN A 108 0.95 12.62 6.17
C ASN A 108 -0.07 11.54 6.54
N MET A 109 -0.39 10.62 5.62
CA MET A 109 -1.26 9.47 5.88
C MET A 109 -0.71 8.62 7.03
N ILE A 110 0.56 8.24 6.99
CA ILE A 110 1.19 7.42 8.04
C ILE A 110 1.12 8.15 9.40
N VAL A 111 1.51 9.43 9.44
CA VAL A 111 1.51 10.22 10.68
C VAL A 111 0.09 10.40 11.22
N ALA A 112 -0.90 10.65 10.35
CA ALA A 112 -2.30 10.79 10.75
C ALA A 112 -2.86 9.50 11.39
N LEU A 113 -2.38 8.34 10.93
CA LEU A 113 -2.73 7.03 11.49
C LEU A 113 -1.92 6.65 12.74
N GLY A 114 -1.03 7.54 13.22
CA GLY A 114 -0.19 7.32 14.40
C GLY A 114 1.15 6.63 14.11
N GLY A 115 1.49 6.45 12.83
CA GLY A 115 2.79 5.92 12.40
C GLY A 115 3.90 6.98 12.43
N LYS A 116 5.11 6.57 12.03
CA LYS A 116 6.28 7.47 11.96
C LYS A 116 6.94 7.34 10.59
N ALA A 117 7.00 8.45 9.86
CA ALA A 117 7.68 8.54 8.58
C ALA A 117 8.33 9.91 8.39
N GLU A 118 9.45 9.93 7.68
CA GLU A 118 10.27 11.10 7.40
C GLU A 118 10.53 11.18 5.89
N GLU A 119 10.15 12.28 5.25
CA GLU A 119 10.44 12.49 3.82
C GLU A 119 11.63 13.43 3.62
N LYS A 120 12.37 13.21 2.54
CA LYS A 120 13.34 14.16 1.95
C LYS A 120 12.96 14.39 0.49
N GLN A 121 13.68 15.26 -0.20
CA GLN A 121 13.37 15.66 -1.58
C GLN A 121 13.10 14.48 -2.53
N ASP A 122 13.82 13.38 -2.40
CA ASP A 122 13.74 12.22 -3.29
C ASP A 122 13.62 10.89 -2.54
N SER A 123 13.23 10.92 -1.26
CA SER A 123 13.12 9.71 -0.46
C SER A 123 12.04 9.77 0.62
N LEU A 124 11.57 8.61 1.05
CA LEU A 124 10.73 8.43 2.23
C LEU A 124 11.34 7.34 3.12
N THR A 125 11.49 7.62 4.41
CA THR A 125 11.84 6.61 5.42
C THR A 125 10.59 6.33 6.25
N VAL A 126 10.22 5.06 6.38
CA VAL A 126 9.11 4.60 7.23
C VAL A 126 9.68 3.77 8.36
N HIS A 127 9.36 4.14 9.59
CA HIS A 127 9.77 3.38 10.78
C HIS A 127 8.67 2.41 11.13
N GLY A 128 9.00 1.13 11.08
CA GLY A 128 8.09 0.06 11.40
C GLY A 128 7.64 0.08 12.85
N GLN A 129 6.37 -0.26 13.04
CA GLN A 129 5.67 -0.31 14.31
C GLN A 129 4.85 -1.60 14.38
N HIS A 130 4.38 -1.96 15.57
CA HIS A 130 3.54 -3.15 15.71
C HIS A 130 2.08 -2.91 15.27
N GLU A 131 1.65 -1.66 15.29
CA GLU A 131 0.25 -1.27 15.12
C GLU A 131 0.14 0.21 14.74
N LEU A 132 -1.00 0.57 14.14
CA LEU A 132 -1.39 1.95 13.92
C LEU A 132 -2.63 2.28 14.77
N ARG A 133 -2.80 3.55 15.13
CA ARG A 133 -3.93 3.99 15.95
C ARG A 133 -5.23 4.01 15.15
N GLY A 134 -5.20 4.55 13.93
CA GLY A 134 -6.39 5.04 13.23
C GLY A 134 -6.49 6.56 13.31
N GLY A 135 -7.45 7.16 12.59
CA GLY A 135 -7.57 8.60 12.48
C GLY A 135 -8.23 9.08 11.18
N VAL A 136 -7.97 10.32 10.81
CA VAL A 136 -8.52 10.94 9.59
C VAL A 136 -7.39 11.12 8.59
N VAL A 137 -7.56 10.57 7.39
CA VAL A 137 -6.61 10.67 6.28
C VAL A 137 -7.25 11.49 5.17
N ASP A 138 -6.54 12.49 4.65
CA ASP A 138 -6.89 13.10 3.37
C ASP A 138 -6.37 12.24 2.23
N GLY A 139 -7.27 11.76 1.36
CA GLY A 139 -6.91 11.04 0.13
C GLY A 139 -6.21 11.91 -0.91
N CYS A 140 -6.13 13.22 -0.70
CA CYS A 140 -5.44 14.20 -1.55
C CYS A 140 -5.89 14.16 -3.03
N ARG A 141 -7.11 13.68 -3.30
CA ARG A 141 -7.64 13.39 -4.64
C ARG A 141 -6.77 12.41 -5.45
N ASP A 142 -5.98 11.58 -4.77
CA ASP A 142 -5.09 10.57 -5.34
C ASP A 142 -5.61 9.18 -4.98
N HIS A 143 -6.01 8.42 -6.00
CA HIS A 143 -6.60 7.10 -5.82
C HIS A 143 -5.69 6.13 -5.07
N ARG A 144 -4.36 6.26 -5.22
CA ARG A 144 -3.41 5.36 -4.55
C ARG A 144 -3.28 5.65 -3.07
N ILE A 145 -3.45 6.91 -2.66
CA ILE A 145 -3.47 7.28 -1.24
C ILE A 145 -4.75 6.75 -0.60
N VAL A 146 -5.89 6.88 -1.27
CA VAL A 146 -7.17 6.32 -0.80
C VAL A 146 -7.08 4.81 -0.63
N MET A 147 -6.60 4.08 -1.63
CA MET A 147 -6.46 2.63 -1.54
C MET A 147 -5.46 2.21 -0.46
N ALA A 148 -4.32 2.93 -0.32
CA ALA A 148 -3.35 2.66 0.73
C ALA A 148 -3.92 2.87 2.13
N ALA A 149 -4.66 3.96 2.35
CA ALA A 149 -5.31 4.26 3.61
C ALA A 149 -6.37 3.20 3.97
N ALA A 150 -7.12 2.71 2.98
CA ALA A 150 -8.08 1.62 3.18
C ALA A 150 -7.39 0.32 3.62
N ILE A 151 -6.27 -0.06 2.98
CA ILE A 151 -5.50 -1.24 3.43
C ILE A 151 -4.89 -1.00 4.82
N ALA A 152 -4.34 0.18 5.10
CA ALA A 152 -3.78 0.49 6.42
C ALA A 152 -4.84 0.41 7.54
N ALA A 153 -6.09 0.76 7.25
CA ALA A 153 -7.20 0.69 8.19
C ALA A 153 -7.42 -0.72 8.76
N THR A 154 -7.14 -1.77 7.98
CA THR A 154 -7.28 -3.18 8.42
C THR A 154 -6.36 -3.55 9.58
N ARG A 155 -5.32 -2.75 9.82
CA ARG A 155 -4.31 -2.93 10.88
C ARG A 155 -4.33 -1.78 11.90
N CYS A 156 -5.36 -0.94 11.87
CA CYS A 156 -5.56 0.14 12.85
C CYS A 156 -6.42 -0.34 14.03
N ARG A 157 -6.13 0.16 15.24
CA ARG A 157 -6.95 -0.11 16.43
C ARG A 157 -8.31 0.59 16.40
N GLN A 158 -8.39 1.73 15.73
CA GLN A 158 -9.57 2.57 15.60
C GLN A 158 -9.92 2.75 14.13
N ASN A 159 -11.14 3.24 13.88
CA ASN A 159 -11.62 3.52 12.53
C ASN A 159 -10.72 4.54 11.81
N VAL A 160 -10.65 4.38 10.49
CA VAL A 160 -10.02 5.35 9.59
C VAL A 160 -11.10 6.04 8.77
N GLN A 161 -11.17 7.36 8.86
CA GLN A 161 -11.97 8.18 7.96
C GLN A 161 -11.10 8.67 6.82
N ILE A 162 -11.50 8.39 5.57
CA ILE A 162 -10.78 8.82 4.37
C ILE A 162 -11.57 9.96 3.74
N ILE A 163 -10.99 11.16 3.72
CA ILE A 163 -11.53 12.32 2.99
C ILE A 163 -11.19 12.16 1.51
N ASN A 164 -12.07 12.59 0.60
CA ASN A 164 -11.89 12.48 -0.85
C ASN A 164 -11.78 11.02 -1.35
N ALA A 165 -12.47 10.09 -0.68
CA ALA A 165 -12.42 8.66 -0.99
C ALA A 165 -12.93 8.34 -2.42
N GLU A 166 -13.75 9.20 -3.01
CA GLU A 166 -14.24 9.08 -4.39
C GLU A 166 -13.13 9.10 -5.45
N ALA A 167 -11.93 9.60 -5.11
CA ALA A 167 -10.77 9.61 -6.00
C ALA A 167 -10.42 8.21 -6.53
N VAL A 168 -10.73 7.15 -5.76
CA VAL A 168 -10.49 5.75 -6.16
C VAL A 168 -11.11 5.38 -7.52
N ARG A 169 -12.22 6.05 -7.90
CA ARG A 169 -12.92 5.83 -9.17
C ARG A 169 -12.07 6.13 -10.40
N LYS A 170 -10.95 6.85 -10.25
CA LYS A 170 -10.03 7.16 -11.35
C LYS A 170 -9.40 5.91 -11.97
N SER A 171 -9.02 4.93 -11.14
CA SER A 171 -8.36 3.70 -11.62
C SER A 171 -9.04 2.41 -11.19
N TYR A 172 -9.90 2.46 -10.17
CA TYR A 172 -10.56 1.27 -9.64
C TYR A 172 -11.94 1.60 -9.05
N PRO A 173 -12.96 1.87 -9.89
CA PRO A 173 -14.32 2.19 -9.48
C PRO A 173 -14.93 1.23 -8.44
N ASP A 174 -14.66 -0.07 -8.59
CA ASP A 174 -15.23 -1.12 -7.75
C ASP A 174 -14.33 -1.48 -6.55
N PHE A 175 -13.29 -0.69 -6.26
CA PHE A 175 -12.32 -1.00 -5.20
C PHE A 175 -12.97 -1.30 -3.86
N PHE A 176 -13.88 -0.44 -3.38
CA PHE A 176 -14.52 -0.64 -2.08
C PHE A 176 -15.50 -1.82 -2.07
N GLN A 177 -16.07 -2.19 -3.23
CA GLN A 177 -16.88 -3.40 -3.36
C GLN A 177 -16.01 -4.64 -3.18
N VAL A 178 -14.86 -4.70 -3.87
CA VAL A 178 -13.90 -5.82 -3.75
C VAL A 178 -13.29 -5.85 -2.34
N TYR A 179 -12.90 -4.70 -1.80
CA TYR A 179 -12.40 -4.57 -0.43
C TYR A 179 -13.41 -5.11 0.59
N SER A 180 -14.70 -4.82 0.41
CA SER A 180 -15.75 -5.33 1.29
C SER A 180 -15.98 -6.83 1.10
N SER A 181 -15.89 -7.35 -0.12
CA SER A 181 -16.11 -8.78 -0.38
C SER A 181 -15.01 -9.67 0.21
N ILE A 182 -13.85 -9.11 0.56
CA ILE A 182 -12.75 -9.81 1.25
C ILE A 182 -12.67 -9.49 2.76
N GLY A 183 -13.72 -8.89 3.32
CA GLY A 183 -13.85 -8.68 4.77
C GLY A 183 -13.54 -7.26 5.27
N GLY A 184 -13.17 -6.34 4.37
CA GLY A 184 -13.06 -4.92 4.71
C GLY A 184 -14.40 -4.32 5.11
N ILE A 185 -14.40 -3.40 6.08
CA ILE A 185 -15.63 -2.73 6.54
C ILE A 185 -15.60 -1.30 6.02
N VAL A 186 -16.60 -0.93 5.20
CA VAL A 186 -16.78 0.42 4.68
C VAL A 186 -18.14 0.94 5.14
N LYS A 187 -18.15 2.14 5.71
CA LYS A 187 -19.37 2.89 5.98
C LYS A 187 -19.31 4.18 5.18
N ASN A 188 -20.26 4.39 4.29
CA ASN A 188 -20.39 5.68 3.61
C ASN A 188 -20.83 6.71 4.65
N GLY A 189 -20.07 7.80 4.79
CA GLY A 189 -20.52 8.95 5.58
C GLY A 189 -21.79 9.52 4.95
N VAL A 190 -22.75 9.89 5.80
CA VAL A 190 -23.88 10.74 5.42
C VAL A 190 -23.38 12.16 5.23
#